data_AF-A0A8G1TSV3-F1
#
_entry.id   AF-A0A8G1TSV3-F1
#
_cell.length_a   1.000
_cell.length_b   1.000
_cell.length_c   1.000
_cell.angle_alpha   90.00
_cell.angle_beta   90.00
_cell.angle_gamma   90.00
#
_symmetry.space_group_name_H-M   'P 1'
#
loop_
_entity.id
_entity.type
_entity.pdbx_description
1 polymer ?
#
loop_
_entity_poly.entity_id
_entity_poly.type
_entity_poly.pdbx_seq_one_letter_code
_entity_poly.pdbx_strand_id
1 'polypeptide(L)'
;MSMFQRTAIALARSPGVGRAMRAMAARTSLAARFVGGADVDAAVRTAARLREAHGIRASLFYLGEYVDDPEAIEHNVAQTLGACRALEHAGLDVHVSVDPTAIGYMRDDALGRDNARRIGLAARRTVGLGRDWMVLDMEDSSLCDRTCALHRELLQAGLPAGLTLQARRRRTPLDLAWAIRQRTSLRLVKGAFPERALDHAGRARIDQAYLDAAAIMLSREALESGFQPFFGTHDDRLAGAILELARERGWPPEAFEFEMLYGVRPDWQLALRRLGYNVRVYLPFGGDWWPYAVRRVGENPRNAWLLARTLTSDQSYFG
;
A
#
# COMPACT_ATOMS: atom_id res chain seq x y z
N MET A 1 11.00 17.31 -9.80
CA MET A 1 11.48 16.82 -8.48
C MET A 1 12.18 17.93 -7.72
N SER A 2 11.86 18.11 -6.43
CA SER A 2 12.60 19.04 -5.57
C SER A 2 14.04 18.58 -5.36
N MET A 3 14.95 19.49 -5.00
CA MET A 3 16.34 19.14 -4.66
C MET A 3 16.38 18.11 -3.52
N PHE A 4 15.51 18.28 -2.53
CA PHE A 4 15.35 17.38 -1.39
C PHE A 4 14.95 15.94 -1.79
N GLN A 5 14.02 15.77 -2.74
CA GLN A 5 13.62 14.44 -3.23
C GLN A 5 14.75 13.72 -3.96
N ARG A 6 15.53 14.45 -4.77
CA ARG A 6 16.70 13.88 -5.47
C ARG A 6 17.77 13.46 -4.48
N THR A 7 18.02 14.28 -3.46
CA THR A 7 18.97 13.96 -2.38
C THR A 7 18.50 12.77 -1.55
N ALA A 8 17.21 12.67 -1.22
CA ALA A 8 16.65 11.52 -0.49
C ALA A 8 16.76 10.22 -1.29
N ILE A 9 16.47 10.24 -2.60
CA ILE A 9 16.64 9.08 -3.48
C ILE A 9 18.13 8.71 -3.61
N ALA A 10 19.02 9.70 -3.76
CA ALA A 10 20.46 9.47 -3.82
C ALA A 10 21.01 8.87 -2.51
N LEU A 11 20.53 9.33 -1.34
CA LEU A 11 20.86 8.76 -0.04
C LEU A 11 20.30 7.34 0.14
N ALA A 12 19.06 7.09 -0.31
CA ALA A 12 18.44 5.76 -0.27
C ALA A 12 19.21 4.75 -1.14
N ARG A 13 19.83 5.21 -2.24
CA ARG A 13 20.67 4.40 -3.14
C ARG A 13 22.13 4.27 -2.69
N SER A 14 22.55 4.90 -1.58
CA SER A 14 23.94 4.83 -1.10
C SER A 14 24.22 3.58 -0.25
N PRO A 15 25.11 2.67 -0.68
CA PRO A 15 25.41 1.45 0.08
C PRO A 15 26.05 1.72 1.45
N GLY A 16 26.85 2.79 1.56
CA GLY A 16 27.53 3.17 2.81
C GLY A 16 26.55 3.69 3.87
N VAL A 17 25.58 4.52 3.44
CA VAL A 17 24.50 5.01 4.32
C VAL A 17 23.59 3.84 4.72
N GLY A 18 23.25 2.94 3.77
CA GLY A 18 22.47 1.75 4.07
C GLY A 18 23.08 0.87 5.17
N ARG A 19 24.40 0.64 5.15
CA ARG A 19 25.11 -0.13 6.18
C ARG A 19 25.10 0.57 7.55
N ALA A 20 25.43 1.86 7.60
CA ALA A 20 25.44 2.63 8.85
C ALA A 20 24.05 2.67 9.51
N MET A 21 23.01 2.79 8.71
CA MET A 21 21.63 2.91 9.21
C MET A 21 21.03 1.56 9.58
N ARG A 22 21.39 0.45 8.90
CA ARG A 22 21.07 -0.90 9.41
C ARG A 22 21.68 -1.15 10.79
N ALA A 23 22.92 -0.71 11.00
CA ALA A 23 23.57 -0.79 12.31
C ALA A 23 22.90 0.11 13.38
N MET A 24 22.35 1.26 12.97
CA MET A 24 21.56 2.12 13.86
C MET A 24 20.15 1.56 14.12
N ALA A 25 19.53 0.88 13.16
CA ALA A 25 18.25 0.17 13.31
C ALA A 25 18.32 -0.90 14.39
N ALA A 26 19.39 -1.70 14.34
CA ALA A 26 19.63 -2.75 15.31
C ALA A 26 19.79 -2.20 16.75
N ARG A 27 19.96 -0.88 16.89
CA ARG A 27 20.18 -0.17 18.15
C ARG A 27 19.03 0.77 18.53
N THR A 28 17.95 0.88 17.74
CA THR A 28 16.85 1.83 17.98
C THR A 28 15.47 1.20 17.73
N SER A 29 14.47 1.57 18.54
CA SER A 29 13.06 1.13 18.42
C SER A 29 12.33 1.71 17.19
N LEU A 30 13.01 2.57 16.40
CA LEU A 30 12.45 3.31 15.26
C LEU A 30 11.95 2.38 14.14
N ALA A 31 12.68 1.29 13.86
CA ALA A 31 12.29 0.32 12.85
C ALA A 31 11.01 -0.44 13.25
N ALA A 32 10.89 -0.84 14.52
CA ALA A 32 9.73 -1.59 15.04
C ALA A 32 8.40 -0.82 14.97
N ARG A 33 8.46 0.52 14.88
CA ARG A 33 7.27 1.36 14.78
C ARG A 33 6.67 1.40 13.36
N PHE A 34 7.51 1.31 12.32
CA PHE A 34 7.08 1.50 10.93
C PHE A 34 7.24 0.25 10.06
N VAL A 35 7.88 -0.79 10.61
CA VAL A 35 8.08 -2.10 9.98
C VAL A 35 7.42 -3.14 10.87
N GLY A 36 6.57 -3.97 10.28
CA GLY A 36 5.82 -5.01 10.97
C GLY A 36 6.66 -6.20 11.42
N GLY A 37 7.86 -6.37 10.89
CA GLY A 37 8.78 -7.46 11.23
C GLY A 37 10.03 -7.48 10.37
N ALA A 38 11.09 -8.12 10.87
CA ALA A 38 12.32 -8.32 10.10
C ALA A 38 12.18 -9.41 9.02
N ASP A 39 11.22 -10.31 9.17
CA ASP A 39 10.93 -11.45 8.32
C ASP A 39 9.41 -11.68 8.20
N VAL A 40 9.03 -12.69 7.40
CA VAL A 40 7.63 -13.08 7.16
C VAL A 40 6.93 -13.44 8.47
N ASP A 41 7.55 -14.26 9.33
CA ASP A 41 6.91 -14.77 10.54
C ASP A 41 6.63 -13.63 11.53
N ALA A 42 7.58 -12.71 11.69
CA ALA A 42 7.40 -11.51 12.50
C ALA A 42 6.28 -10.62 11.96
N ALA A 43 6.21 -10.42 10.64
CA ALA A 43 5.16 -9.63 10.02
C ALA A 43 3.77 -10.26 10.23
N VAL A 44 3.65 -11.57 10.07
CA VAL A 44 2.39 -12.31 10.28
C VAL A 44 1.98 -12.30 11.76
N ARG A 45 2.92 -12.47 12.71
CA ARG A 45 2.62 -12.30 14.14
C ARG A 45 2.09 -10.89 14.45
N THR A 46 2.66 -9.86 13.85
CA THR A 46 2.16 -8.49 13.99
C THR A 46 0.75 -8.35 13.40
N ALA A 47 0.50 -8.88 12.19
CA ALA A 47 -0.82 -8.88 11.58
C ALA A 47 -1.88 -9.61 12.41
N ALA A 48 -1.53 -10.78 12.97
CA ALA A 48 -2.40 -11.56 13.84
C ALA A 48 -2.78 -10.77 15.11
N ARG A 49 -1.79 -10.17 15.79
CA ARG A 49 -2.02 -9.35 16.98
C ARG A 49 -2.92 -8.14 16.68
N LEU A 50 -2.74 -7.47 15.55
CA LEU A 50 -3.59 -6.35 15.13
C LEU A 50 -5.04 -6.79 14.91
N ARG A 51 -5.22 -7.96 14.27
CA ARG A 51 -6.54 -8.53 14.02
C ARG A 51 -7.23 -8.94 15.30
N GLU A 52 -6.53 -9.64 16.19
CA GLU A 52 -7.06 -10.14 17.46
C GLU A 52 -7.41 -9.00 18.42
N ALA A 53 -6.48 -8.07 18.65
CA ALA A 53 -6.66 -7.03 19.67
C ALA A 53 -7.58 -5.89 19.22
N HIS A 54 -7.64 -5.58 17.92
CA HIS A 54 -8.28 -4.36 17.42
C HIS A 54 -9.18 -4.57 16.21
N GLY A 55 -9.28 -5.79 15.68
CA GLY A 55 -9.99 -6.06 14.43
C GLY A 55 -9.37 -5.36 13.21
N ILE A 56 -8.11 -4.94 13.29
CA ILE A 56 -7.39 -4.26 12.21
C ILE A 56 -6.75 -5.32 11.31
N ARG A 57 -6.96 -5.19 9.99
CA ARG A 57 -6.40 -6.08 8.98
C ARG A 57 -5.01 -5.59 8.55
N ALA A 58 -4.24 -6.40 7.84
CA ALA A 58 -2.93 -6.00 7.31
C ALA A 58 -2.81 -6.27 5.81
N SER A 59 -2.05 -5.44 5.10
CA SER A 59 -1.49 -5.70 3.78
C SER A 59 0.02 -5.86 3.92
N LEU A 60 0.55 -7.06 3.75
CA LEU A 60 1.99 -7.28 3.88
C LEU A 60 2.73 -6.76 2.65
N PHE A 61 3.85 -6.08 2.86
CA PHE A 61 4.70 -5.54 1.79
C PHE A 61 6.16 -5.88 2.06
N TYR A 62 6.79 -6.64 1.17
CA TYR A 62 8.21 -6.92 1.30
C TYR A 62 9.05 -5.73 0.82
N LEU A 63 10.01 -5.32 1.65
CA LEU A 63 10.91 -4.21 1.38
C LEU A 63 12.05 -4.63 0.42
N GLY A 64 11.87 -4.41 -0.89
CA GLY A 64 12.82 -4.82 -1.93
C GLY A 64 12.68 -4.12 -3.28
N GLU A 65 12.25 -2.85 -3.32
CA GLU A 65 11.95 -2.12 -4.57
C GLU A 65 13.19 -1.74 -5.41
N TYR A 66 12.96 -1.46 -6.70
CA TYR A 66 13.96 -1.02 -7.68
C TYR A 66 15.14 -1.99 -7.89
N VAL A 67 14.84 -3.27 -8.08
CA VAL A 67 15.82 -4.31 -8.37
C VAL A 67 15.77 -4.77 -9.83
N ASP A 68 16.94 -4.96 -10.45
CA ASP A 68 17.09 -5.52 -11.79
C ASP A 68 17.93 -6.82 -11.83
N ASP A 69 18.53 -7.17 -10.69
CA ASP A 69 19.26 -8.41 -10.48
C ASP A 69 18.30 -9.61 -10.33
N PRO A 70 18.47 -10.71 -11.11
CA PRO A 70 17.57 -11.85 -11.06
C PRO A 70 17.48 -12.54 -9.70
N GLU A 71 18.58 -12.60 -8.95
CA GLU A 71 18.60 -13.25 -7.64
C GLU A 71 17.84 -12.41 -6.61
N ALA A 72 18.03 -11.08 -6.62
CA ALA A 72 17.25 -10.16 -5.82
C ALA A 72 15.74 -10.21 -6.16
N ILE A 73 15.40 -10.25 -7.45
CA ILE A 73 14.01 -10.37 -7.91
C ILE A 73 13.40 -11.68 -7.40
N GLU A 74 14.06 -12.83 -7.59
CA GLU A 74 13.55 -14.12 -7.12
C GLU A 74 13.43 -14.15 -5.60
N HIS A 75 14.38 -13.55 -4.87
CA HIS A 75 14.30 -13.41 -3.43
C HIS A 75 13.06 -12.62 -2.99
N ASN A 76 12.81 -11.46 -3.59
CA ASN A 76 11.62 -10.64 -3.29
C ASN A 76 10.32 -11.41 -3.54
N VAL A 77 10.25 -12.13 -4.66
CA VAL A 77 9.11 -12.96 -5.04
C VAL A 77 8.95 -14.09 -4.01
N ALA A 78 10.03 -14.76 -3.62
CA ALA A 78 10.00 -15.82 -2.61
C ALA A 78 9.51 -15.31 -1.23
N GLN A 79 9.92 -14.12 -0.80
CA GLN A 79 9.44 -13.50 0.43
C GLN A 79 7.93 -13.20 0.36
N THR A 80 7.47 -12.68 -0.77
CA THR A 80 6.04 -12.39 -0.99
C THR A 80 5.20 -13.67 -1.03
N LEU A 81 5.68 -14.71 -1.72
CA LEU A 81 5.04 -16.03 -1.73
C LEU A 81 5.02 -16.67 -0.33
N GLY A 82 6.10 -16.50 0.44
CA GLY A 82 6.18 -16.89 1.85
C GLY A 82 5.12 -16.19 2.70
N ALA A 83 4.97 -14.88 2.53
CA ALA A 83 3.94 -14.10 3.21
C ALA A 83 2.52 -14.57 2.88
N CYS A 84 2.22 -14.85 1.60
CA CYS A 84 0.91 -15.42 1.22
C CYS A 84 0.62 -16.72 1.97
N ARG A 85 1.57 -17.66 1.97
CA ARG A 85 1.41 -18.94 2.68
C ARG A 85 1.26 -18.74 4.18
N ALA A 86 2.08 -17.91 4.80
CA ALA A 86 2.05 -17.70 6.25
C ALA A 86 0.76 -17.00 6.71
N LEU A 87 0.24 -16.03 5.94
CA LEU A 87 -1.07 -15.42 6.19
C LEU A 87 -2.20 -16.46 6.13
N GLU A 88 -2.18 -17.33 5.11
CA GLU A 88 -3.17 -18.39 4.98
C GLU A 88 -3.13 -19.37 6.16
N HIS A 89 -1.94 -19.84 6.55
CA HIS A 89 -1.76 -20.74 7.69
C HIS A 89 -2.22 -20.11 9.02
N ALA A 90 -2.04 -18.79 9.16
CA ALA A 90 -2.52 -18.04 10.32
C ALA A 90 -4.04 -17.75 10.29
N GLY A 91 -4.76 -18.17 9.25
CA GLY A 91 -6.19 -17.90 9.09
C GLY A 91 -6.52 -16.42 8.84
N LEU A 92 -5.56 -15.62 8.39
CA LEU A 92 -5.73 -14.20 8.07
C LEU A 92 -6.15 -14.01 6.60
N ASP A 93 -6.54 -12.79 6.26
CA ASP A 93 -6.72 -12.42 4.86
C ASP A 93 -5.37 -12.52 4.14
N VAL A 94 -5.32 -13.17 2.98
CA VAL A 94 -4.11 -13.22 2.14
C VAL A 94 -4.07 -11.95 1.30
N HIS A 95 -3.54 -10.88 1.92
CA HIS A 95 -3.47 -9.57 1.32
C HIS A 95 -2.03 -9.07 1.30
N VAL A 96 -1.47 -8.92 0.11
CA VAL A 96 -0.10 -8.45 -0.11
C VAL A 96 -0.08 -7.27 -1.06
N SER A 97 0.79 -6.30 -0.78
CA SER A 97 1.12 -5.24 -1.72
C SER A 97 2.40 -5.60 -2.45
N VAL A 98 2.41 -5.35 -3.76
CA VAL A 98 3.52 -5.71 -4.63
C VAL A 98 3.87 -4.51 -5.48
N ASP A 99 5.11 -4.06 -5.36
CA ASP A 99 5.66 -3.07 -6.28
C ASP A 99 6.15 -3.76 -7.57
N PRO A 100 5.72 -3.33 -8.77
CA PRO A 100 6.19 -3.89 -10.03
C PRO A 100 7.72 -3.92 -10.16
N THR A 101 8.41 -2.92 -9.59
CA THR A 101 9.88 -2.83 -9.62
C THR A 101 10.56 -3.89 -8.77
N ALA A 102 9.86 -4.48 -7.79
CA ALA A 102 10.38 -5.53 -6.94
C ALA A 102 10.29 -6.93 -7.59
N ILE A 103 9.50 -7.08 -8.65
CA ILE A 103 9.18 -8.38 -9.26
C ILE A 103 9.69 -8.56 -10.70
N GLY A 104 10.44 -7.59 -11.22
CA GLY A 104 11.17 -7.74 -12.49
C GLY A 104 10.89 -6.70 -13.57
N TYR A 105 9.96 -5.74 -13.36
CA TYR A 105 9.64 -4.71 -14.37
C TYR A 105 10.79 -3.72 -14.67
N MET A 106 11.84 -3.71 -13.85
CA MET A 106 13.07 -2.95 -14.15
C MET A 106 14.01 -3.69 -15.12
N ARG A 107 13.78 -4.99 -15.31
CA ARG A 107 14.64 -5.87 -16.12
C ARG A 107 13.95 -6.31 -17.40
N ASP A 108 12.79 -6.95 -17.26
CA ASP A 108 12.03 -7.55 -18.35
C ASP A 108 10.55 -7.66 -17.98
N ASP A 109 9.68 -7.14 -18.85
CA ASP A 109 8.23 -7.13 -18.64
C ASP A 109 7.66 -8.56 -18.63
N ALA A 110 8.26 -9.52 -19.35
CA ALA A 110 7.80 -10.92 -19.31
C ALA A 110 8.12 -11.56 -17.95
N LEU A 111 9.34 -11.40 -17.44
CA LEU A 111 9.69 -11.81 -16.08
C LEU A 111 8.77 -11.21 -15.01
N GLY A 112 8.51 -9.90 -15.10
CA GLY A 112 7.60 -9.20 -14.20
C GLY A 112 6.18 -9.79 -14.19
N ARG A 113 5.64 -10.11 -15.37
CA ARG A 113 4.32 -10.75 -15.51
C ARG A 113 4.28 -12.17 -14.96
N ASP A 114 5.28 -12.99 -15.25
CA ASP A 114 5.35 -14.37 -14.75
C ASP A 114 5.42 -14.39 -13.21
N ASN A 115 6.21 -13.49 -12.61
CA ASN A 115 6.30 -13.36 -11.16
C ASN A 115 4.99 -12.85 -10.53
N ALA A 116 4.33 -11.86 -11.15
CA ALA A 116 3.02 -11.41 -10.69
C ALA A 116 1.98 -12.55 -10.76
N ARG A 117 2.01 -13.39 -11.80
CA ARG A 117 1.13 -14.56 -11.93
C ARG A 117 1.39 -15.57 -10.82
N ARG A 118 2.66 -15.87 -10.51
CA ARG A 118 3.04 -16.75 -9.39
C ARG A 118 2.49 -16.24 -8.07
N ILE A 119 2.63 -14.94 -7.79
CA ILE A 119 2.14 -14.34 -6.54
C ILE A 119 0.60 -14.32 -6.52
N GLY A 120 -0.06 -13.96 -7.62
CA GLY A 120 -1.52 -13.98 -7.73
C GLY A 120 -2.11 -15.38 -7.53
N LEU A 121 -1.44 -16.42 -8.01
CA LEU A 121 -1.81 -17.82 -7.74
C LEU A 121 -1.68 -18.18 -6.25
N ALA A 122 -0.62 -17.72 -5.58
CA ALA A 122 -0.44 -17.94 -4.15
C ALA A 122 -1.39 -17.10 -3.28
N ALA A 123 -1.82 -15.94 -3.76
CA ALA A 123 -2.83 -15.12 -3.10
C ALA A 123 -4.25 -15.69 -3.25
N ARG A 124 -4.48 -16.53 -4.26
CA ARG A 124 -5.77 -17.16 -4.53
C ARG A 124 -6.03 -18.29 -3.55
N ARG A 125 -6.92 -18.05 -2.59
CA ARG A 125 -7.45 -19.10 -1.72
C ARG A 125 -8.54 -19.91 -2.41
N THR A 126 -8.66 -21.17 -2.00
CA THR A 126 -9.76 -22.05 -2.43
C THR A 126 -11.06 -21.73 -1.67
N VAL A 127 -10.97 -21.14 -0.48
CA VAL A 127 -12.09 -20.81 0.42
C VAL A 127 -11.80 -19.50 1.14
N GLY A 128 -12.70 -18.50 1.09
CA GLY A 128 -12.47 -17.20 1.73
C GLY A 128 -13.61 -16.19 1.61
N LEU A 129 -13.54 -15.13 2.43
CA LEU A 129 -14.55 -14.06 2.58
C LEU A 129 -14.44 -12.95 1.50
N GLY A 130 -13.74 -13.21 0.39
CA GLY A 130 -13.64 -12.32 -0.77
C GLY A 130 -12.78 -11.06 -0.56
N ARG A 131 -11.71 -11.12 0.26
CA ARG A 131 -10.81 -9.97 0.54
C ARG A 131 -9.31 -10.29 0.41
N ASP A 132 -9.01 -11.42 -0.22
CA ASP A 132 -7.65 -11.82 -0.54
C ASP A 132 -7.24 -11.12 -1.83
N TRP A 133 -6.13 -10.39 -1.80
CA TRP A 133 -5.70 -9.56 -2.93
C TRP A 133 -4.18 -9.48 -3.00
N MET A 134 -3.64 -9.68 -4.20
CA MET A 134 -2.36 -9.11 -4.57
C MET A 134 -2.63 -7.70 -5.13
N VAL A 135 -2.34 -6.68 -4.34
CA VAL A 135 -2.53 -5.28 -4.75
C VAL A 135 -1.26 -4.77 -5.40
N LEU A 136 -1.35 -4.40 -6.67
CA LEU A 136 -0.26 -3.76 -7.40
C LEU A 136 -0.12 -2.31 -6.94
N ASP A 137 1.03 -1.97 -6.37
CA ASP A 137 1.37 -0.60 -6.00
C ASP A 137 1.69 0.23 -7.25
N MET A 138 1.36 1.53 -7.18
CA MET A 138 1.44 2.42 -8.34
C MET A 138 2.62 3.38 -8.21
N GLU A 139 3.57 3.19 -9.13
CA GLU A 139 4.81 3.92 -9.22
C GLU A 139 4.66 5.24 -10.01
N ASP A 140 5.76 5.75 -10.56
CA ASP A 140 5.75 6.91 -11.43
C ASP A 140 5.11 6.63 -12.80
N SER A 141 4.92 7.67 -13.61
CA SER A 141 4.21 7.57 -14.89
C SER A 141 4.85 6.60 -15.89
N SER A 142 6.16 6.30 -15.77
CA SER A 142 6.85 5.38 -16.68
C SER A 142 6.39 3.92 -16.51
N LEU A 143 5.80 3.59 -15.36
CA LEU A 143 5.27 2.26 -15.06
C LEU A 143 3.75 2.20 -15.05
N CYS A 144 3.06 3.35 -14.94
CA CYS A 144 1.61 3.41 -14.79
C CYS A 144 0.82 2.56 -15.81
N ASP A 145 1.06 2.74 -17.11
CA ASP A 145 0.34 1.97 -18.14
C ASP A 145 0.70 0.48 -18.12
N ARG A 146 1.95 0.14 -17.81
CA ARG A 146 2.42 -1.24 -17.67
C ARG A 146 1.76 -1.94 -16.48
N THR A 147 1.64 -1.25 -15.34
CA THR A 147 0.95 -1.75 -14.14
C THR A 147 -0.55 -1.93 -14.39
N CYS A 148 -1.21 -0.97 -15.06
CA CYS A 148 -2.62 -1.10 -15.45
C CYS A 148 -2.86 -2.22 -16.48
N ALA A 149 -1.89 -2.50 -17.36
CA ALA A 149 -1.95 -3.63 -18.29
C ALA A 149 -1.78 -4.97 -17.56
N LEU A 150 -0.83 -5.07 -16.62
CA LEU A 150 -0.65 -6.24 -15.78
C LEU A 150 -1.91 -6.55 -14.97
N HIS A 151 -2.52 -5.55 -14.33
CA HIS A 151 -3.76 -5.71 -13.58
C HIS A 151 -4.87 -6.34 -14.43
N ARG A 152 -5.05 -5.84 -15.66
CA ARG A 152 -5.98 -6.39 -16.65
C ARG A 152 -5.70 -7.86 -16.97
N GLU A 153 -4.44 -8.19 -17.24
CA GLU A 153 -4.01 -9.55 -17.58
C GLU A 153 -4.30 -10.53 -16.42
N LEU A 154 -4.01 -10.13 -15.19
CA LEU A 154 -4.25 -10.95 -13.99
C LEU A 154 -5.75 -11.18 -13.74
N LEU A 155 -6.58 -10.14 -13.91
CA LEU A 155 -8.03 -10.27 -13.80
C LEU A 155 -8.60 -11.21 -14.88
N GLN A 156 -8.13 -11.09 -16.13
CA GLN A 156 -8.51 -12.00 -17.22
C GLN A 156 -8.10 -13.45 -16.95
N ALA A 157 -6.99 -13.66 -16.23
CA ALA A 157 -6.56 -14.97 -15.77
C ALA A 157 -7.32 -15.49 -14.53
N GLY A 158 -8.31 -14.74 -14.02
CA GLY A 158 -9.10 -15.10 -12.84
C GLY A 158 -8.30 -15.07 -11.53
N LEU A 159 -7.27 -14.22 -11.45
CA LEU A 159 -6.44 -14.05 -10.25
C LEU A 159 -6.94 -12.87 -9.41
N PRO A 160 -6.82 -12.93 -8.07
CA PRO A 160 -7.24 -11.87 -7.16
C PRO A 160 -6.25 -10.70 -7.19
N ALA A 161 -6.32 -9.89 -8.24
CA ALA A 161 -5.45 -8.73 -8.43
C ALA A 161 -6.18 -7.44 -8.12
N GLY A 162 -5.66 -6.65 -7.18
CA GLY A 162 -6.05 -5.28 -6.93
C GLY A 162 -5.09 -4.28 -7.57
N LEU A 163 -5.49 -3.01 -7.63
CA LEU A 163 -4.67 -1.93 -8.21
C LEU A 163 -4.65 -0.71 -7.30
N THR A 164 -3.51 -0.03 -7.21
CA THR A 164 -3.43 1.30 -6.62
C THR A 164 -3.58 2.38 -7.70
N LEU A 165 -4.38 3.42 -7.46
CA LEU A 165 -4.45 4.61 -8.31
C LEU A 165 -4.17 5.88 -7.52
N GLN A 166 -3.61 6.87 -8.22
CA GLN A 166 -3.13 8.12 -7.64
C GLN A 166 -4.10 9.27 -7.98
N ALA A 167 -4.81 9.81 -7.00
CA ALA A 167 -5.78 10.88 -7.18
C ALA A 167 -5.19 12.15 -7.82
N ARG A 168 -3.88 12.40 -7.65
CA ARG A 168 -3.20 13.53 -8.29
C ARG A 168 -3.19 13.47 -9.82
N ARG A 169 -3.36 12.30 -10.44
CA ARG A 169 -3.29 12.15 -11.91
C ARG A 169 -4.62 12.52 -12.56
N ARG A 170 -4.57 13.35 -13.59
CA ARG A 170 -5.78 13.79 -14.30
C ARG A 170 -6.54 12.66 -15.00
N ARG A 171 -5.86 11.54 -15.31
CA ARG A 171 -6.44 10.35 -15.94
C ARG A 171 -7.21 9.43 -14.98
N THR A 172 -7.00 9.54 -13.66
CA THR A 172 -7.55 8.62 -12.66
C THR A 172 -9.07 8.38 -12.77
N PRO A 173 -9.92 9.39 -13.06
CA PRO A 173 -11.35 9.13 -13.29
C PRO A 173 -11.65 8.14 -14.42
N LEU A 174 -10.85 8.14 -15.49
CA LEU A 174 -11.02 7.21 -16.62
C LEU A 174 -10.60 5.79 -16.22
N ASP A 175 -9.46 5.65 -15.53
CA ASP A 175 -8.97 4.36 -15.06
C ASP A 175 -9.94 3.74 -14.02
N LEU A 176 -10.55 4.56 -13.16
CA LEU A 176 -11.58 4.14 -12.20
C LEU A 176 -12.85 3.62 -12.88
N ALA A 177 -13.36 4.31 -13.90
CA ALA A 177 -14.57 3.88 -14.62
C ALA A 177 -14.39 2.52 -15.30
N TRP A 178 -13.17 2.17 -15.72
CA TRP A 178 -12.87 0.82 -16.18
C TRP A 178 -12.83 -0.19 -15.02
N ALA A 179 -12.14 0.13 -13.93
CA ALA A 179 -11.95 -0.76 -12.78
C ALA A 179 -13.26 -1.10 -12.03
N ILE A 180 -14.17 -0.14 -11.89
CA ILE A 180 -15.48 -0.33 -11.23
C ILE A 180 -16.32 -1.40 -11.93
N ARG A 181 -16.19 -1.52 -13.25
CA ARG A 181 -16.90 -2.55 -14.03
C ARG A 181 -16.27 -3.93 -13.91
N GLN A 182 -15.18 -4.05 -13.15
CA GLN A 182 -14.55 -5.32 -12.81
C GLN A 182 -14.86 -5.68 -11.36
N ARG A 183 -14.89 -6.99 -11.06
CA ARG A 183 -14.92 -7.51 -9.68
C ARG A 183 -13.53 -7.49 -9.06
N THR A 184 -12.99 -6.29 -8.88
CA THR A 184 -11.63 -6.04 -8.38
C THR A 184 -11.64 -5.22 -7.10
N SER A 185 -10.53 -5.27 -6.37
CA SER A 185 -10.19 -4.26 -5.38
C SER A 185 -9.40 -3.10 -6.01
N LEU A 186 -9.57 -1.89 -5.47
CA LEU A 186 -8.76 -0.73 -5.85
C LEU A 186 -8.45 0.17 -4.65
N ARG A 187 -7.16 0.50 -4.50
CA ARG A 187 -6.64 1.43 -3.51
C ARG A 187 -6.47 2.82 -4.09
N LEU A 188 -7.14 3.81 -3.51
CA LEU A 188 -6.96 5.22 -3.87
C LEU A 188 -6.00 5.91 -2.90
N VAL A 189 -4.91 6.47 -3.44
CA VAL A 189 -3.92 7.27 -2.69
C VAL A 189 -3.82 8.68 -3.28
N LYS A 190 -3.27 9.65 -2.54
CA LYS A 190 -2.97 10.98 -3.13
C LYS A 190 -1.92 10.87 -4.25
N GLY A 191 -0.94 9.99 -4.08
CA GLY A 191 0.15 9.72 -5.02
C GLY A 191 1.48 10.33 -4.59
N ALA A 192 2.52 9.49 -4.48
CA ALA A 192 3.85 9.85 -3.99
C ALA A 192 4.77 10.47 -5.06
N PHE A 193 4.46 10.29 -6.34
CA PHE A 193 5.31 10.70 -7.47
C PHE A 193 4.76 11.94 -8.20
N PRO A 194 5.32 13.14 -7.98
CA PRO A 194 4.84 14.37 -8.61
C PRO A 194 5.35 14.57 -10.04
N GLU A 195 4.44 14.75 -11.00
CA GLU A 195 4.76 15.13 -12.37
C GLU A 195 3.78 16.17 -12.92
N ARG A 196 4.24 17.43 -12.95
CA ARG A 196 3.41 18.61 -13.28
C ARG A 196 2.62 18.46 -14.59
N ALA A 197 3.25 17.86 -15.61
CA ALA A 197 2.64 17.71 -16.92
C ALA A 197 1.42 16.78 -16.90
N LEU A 198 1.29 15.87 -15.93
CA LEU A 198 0.22 14.88 -15.84
C LEU A 198 -0.74 15.11 -14.65
N ASP A 199 -0.30 15.92 -13.69
CA ASP A 199 -0.98 16.08 -12.40
C ASP A 199 -2.00 17.22 -12.39
N HIS A 200 -2.95 17.14 -11.46
CA HIS A 200 -3.65 18.30 -10.95
C HIS A 200 -2.68 19.27 -10.26
N ALA A 201 -2.89 20.57 -10.46
CA ALA A 201 -2.01 21.61 -9.91
C ALA A 201 -2.45 22.06 -8.51
N GLY A 202 -1.53 21.99 -7.55
CA GLY A 202 -1.73 22.52 -6.20
C GLY A 202 -2.46 21.56 -5.25
N ARG A 203 -2.22 21.75 -3.94
CA ARG A 203 -2.71 20.83 -2.90
C ARG A 203 -4.24 20.78 -2.85
N ALA A 204 -4.91 21.93 -2.87
CA ALA A 204 -6.37 21.98 -2.81
C ALA A 204 -7.03 21.22 -3.95
N ARG A 205 -6.52 21.34 -5.19
CA ARG A 205 -7.07 20.62 -6.33
C ARG A 205 -6.81 19.11 -6.24
N ILE A 206 -5.66 18.69 -5.73
CA ILE A 206 -5.34 17.26 -5.49
C ILE A 206 -6.25 16.67 -4.41
N ASP A 207 -6.48 17.41 -3.33
CA ASP A 207 -7.41 16.97 -2.26
C ASP A 207 -8.84 16.87 -2.81
N GLN A 208 -9.28 17.83 -3.63
CA GLN A 208 -10.56 17.73 -4.35
C GLN A 208 -10.59 16.54 -5.31
N ALA A 209 -9.53 16.30 -6.09
CA ALA A 209 -9.46 15.17 -7.01
C ALA A 209 -9.52 13.82 -6.27
N TYR A 210 -9.01 13.75 -5.04
CA TYR A 210 -9.17 12.57 -4.18
C TYR A 210 -10.64 12.34 -3.81
N LEU A 211 -11.36 13.39 -3.42
CA LEU A 211 -12.79 13.29 -3.11
C LEU A 211 -13.64 13.01 -4.35
N ASP A 212 -13.31 13.61 -5.50
CA ASP A 212 -13.96 13.34 -6.79
C ASP A 212 -13.80 11.84 -7.15
N ALA A 213 -12.59 11.30 -7.01
CA ALA A 213 -12.30 9.88 -7.23
C ALA A 213 -12.99 8.97 -6.21
N ALA A 214 -13.02 9.35 -4.92
CA ALA A 214 -13.74 8.61 -3.90
C ALA A 214 -15.25 8.58 -4.17
N ALA A 215 -15.81 9.67 -4.70
CA ALA A 215 -17.19 9.72 -5.17
C ALA A 215 -17.45 8.78 -6.35
N ILE A 216 -16.51 8.62 -7.28
CA ILE A 216 -16.66 7.61 -8.34
C ILE A 216 -16.65 6.20 -7.73
N MET A 217 -15.73 5.92 -6.80
CA MET A 217 -15.57 4.63 -6.11
C MET A 217 -16.75 4.27 -5.19
N LEU A 218 -17.45 5.27 -4.65
CA LEU A 218 -18.67 5.11 -3.83
C LEU A 218 -19.94 5.38 -4.66
N SER A 219 -19.92 5.09 -5.95
CA SER A 219 -21.12 5.15 -6.80
C SER A 219 -22.01 3.92 -6.54
N ARG A 220 -23.27 4.02 -6.95
CA ARG A 220 -24.19 2.86 -6.89
C ARG A 220 -23.72 1.71 -7.79
N GLU A 221 -23.20 2.04 -8.98
CA GLU A 221 -22.62 1.07 -9.91
C GLU A 221 -21.47 0.28 -9.25
N ALA A 222 -20.58 0.96 -8.54
CA ALA A 222 -19.47 0.30 -7.82
C ALA A 222 -19.95 -0.62 -6.70
N LEU A 223 -21.01 -0.25 -5.98
CA LEU A 223 -21.57 -1.11 -4.94
C LEU A 223 -22.19 -2.39 -5.56
N GLU A 224 -22.92 -2.24 -6.66
CA GLU A 224 -23.63 -3.34 -7.33
C GLU A 224 -22.69 -4.27 -8.12
N SER A 225 -21.54 -3.77 -8.60
CA SER A 225 -20.58 -4.57 -9.38
C SER A 225 -19.78 -5.56 -8.54
N GLY A 226 -19.72 -5.36 -7.21
CA GLY A 226 -18.83 -6.09 -6.30
C GLY A 226 -17.41 -5.52 -6.24
N PHE A 227 -17.20 -4.30 -6.72
CA PHE A 227 -15.95 -3.56 -6.58
C PHE A 227 -15.64 -3.27 -5.10
N GLN A 228 -14.37 -3.39 -4.72
CA GLN A 228 -13.92 -3.19 -3.33
C GLN A 228 -13.01 -1.97 -3.19
N PRO A 229 -13.54 -0.81 -2.75
CA PRO A 229 -12.76 0.39 -2.59
C PRO A 229 -11.94 0.41 -1.29
N PHE A 230 -10.66 0.76 -1.42
CA PHE A 230 -9.77 1.06 -0.29
C PHE A 230 -9.30 2.53 -0.35
N PHE A 231 -9.49 3.28 0.73
CA PHE A 231 -9.06 4.68 0.82
C PHE A 231 -7.75 4.78 1.60
N GLY A 232 -6.64 4.83 0.87
CA GLY A 232 -5.30 5.01 1.41
C GLY A 232 -5.02 6.46 1.80
N THR A 233 -5.33 6.84 3.04
CA THR A 233 -5.14 8.21 3.54
C THR A 233 -5.01 8.27 5.07
N HIS A 234 -4.14 9.17 5.55
CA HIS A 234 -4.01 9.54 6.97
C HIS A 234 -4.66 10.90 7.28
N ASP A 235 -5.27 11.52 6.27
CA ASP A 235 -5.91 12.83 6.34
C ASP A 235 -7.34 12.65 6.86
N ASP A 236 -7.56 13.04 8.11
CA ASP A 236 -8.84 12.89 8.81
C ASP A 236 -9.95 13.73 8.19
N ARG A 237 -9.63 14.90 7.60
CA ARG A 237 -10.61 15.70 6.85
C ARG A 237 -11.12 14.95 5.62
N LEU A 238 -10.23 14.32 4.86
CA LEU A 238 -10.63 13.51 3.71
C LEU A 238 -11.39 12.26 4.15
N ALA A 239 -10.92 11.59 5.19
CA ALA A 239 -11.61 10.42 5.74
C ALA A 239 -13.03 10.78 6.20
N GLY A 240 -13.20 11.90 6.92
CA GLY A 240 -14.51 12.41 7.34
C GLY A 240 -15.46 12.65 6.17
N ALA A 241 -15.00 13.35 5.12
CA ALA A 241 -15.82 13.58 3.93
C ALA A 241 -16.22 12.27 3.22
N ILE A 242 -15.35 11.27 3.21
CA ILE A 242 -15.65 9.95 2.62
C ILE A 242 -16.68 9.19 3.45
N LEU A 243 -16.58 9.26 4.79
CA LEU A 243 -17.57 8.67 5.70
C LEU A 243 -18.95 9.29 5.49
N GLU A 244 -19.03 10.61 5.40
CA GLU A 244 -20.27 11.34 5.11
C GLU A 244 -20.85 10.93 3.76
N LEU A 245 -20.02 10.91 2.71
CA LEU A 245 -20.42 10.51 1.37
C LEU A 245 -20.91 9.05 1.30
N ALA A 246 -20.21 8.13 1.97
CA ALA A 246 -20.60 6.73 2.04
C ALA A 246 -21.99 6.58 2.69
N ARG A 247 -22.22 7.27 3.82
CA ARG A 247 -23.52 7.28 4.51
C ARG A 247 -24.63 7.85 3.62
N GLU A 248 -24.39 8.97 2.95
CA GLU A 248 -25.35 9.60 2.04
C GLU A 248 -25.74 8.69 0.87
N ARG A 249 -24.81 7.85 0.41
CA ARG A 249 -25.01 6.95 -0.72
C ARG A 249 -25.38 5.52 -0.33
N GLY A 250 -25.62 5.28 0.96
CA GLY A 250 -26.03 3.97 1.47
C GLY A 250 -24.95 2.89 1.40
N TRP A 251 -23.67 3.27 1.37
CA TRP A 251 -22.58 2.31 1.48
C TRP A 251 -22.43 1.85 2.94
N PRO A 252 -22.60 0.55 3.22
CA PRO A 252 -22.45 0.06 4.59
C PRO A 252 -20.95 0.07 4.99
N PRO A 253 -20.63 0.23 6.29
CA PRO A 253 -19.25 0.34 6.78
C PRO A 253 -18.33 -0.82 6.38
N GLU A 254 -18.91 -2.00 6.15
CA GLU A 254 -18.20 -3.19 5.72
C GLU A 254 -17.89 -3.22 4.21
N ALA A 255 -18.58 -2.44 3.38
CA ALA A 255 -18.41 -2.50 1.92
C ALA A 255 -17.11 -1.86 1.41
N PHE A 256 -16.40 -1.11 2.26
CA PHE A 256 -15.15 -0.44 1.91
C PHE A 256 -14.16 -0.48 3.06
N GLU A 257 -12.89 -0.12 2.80
CA GLU A 257 -11.84 -0.09 3.83
C GLU A 257 -11.10 1.25 3.82
N PHE A 258 -10.70 1.73 5.00
CA PHE A 258 -9.63 2.72 5.10
C PHE A 258 -8.30 2.00 5.26
N GLU A 259 -7.29 2.46 4.53
CA GLU A 259 -5.94 1.93 4.66
C GLU A 259 -4.95 3.01 5.11
N MET A 260 -4.10 2.65 6.07
CA MET A 260 -3.08 3.53 6.62
C MET A 260 -1.76 2.79 6.75
N LEU A 261 -0.65 3.50 6.56
CA LEU A 261 0.67 2.97 6.92
C LEU A 261 0.73 2.55 8.39
N TYR A 262 1.32 1.38 8.64
CA TYR A 262 1.71 0.94 9.98
C TYR A 262 2.61 1.99 10.63
N GLY A 263 2.41 2.23 11.93
CA GLY A 263 3.07 3.29 12.71
C GLY A 263 2.40 4.68 12.65
N VAL A 264 1.44 4.90 11.75
CA VAL A 264 0.90 6.24 11.43
C VAL A 264 -0.57 6.38 11.80
N ARG A 265 -0.89 7.41 12.59
CA ARG A 265 -2.25 7.72 13.09
C ARG A 265 -2.99 6.51 13.73
N PRO A 266 -2.36 5.77 14.67
CA PRO A 266 -3.00 4.62 15.33
C PRO A 266 -4.27 5.03 16.10
N ASP A 267 -4.33 6.28 16.60
CA ASP A 267 -5.52 6.92 17.16
C ASP A 267 -6.71 6.85 16.20
N TRP A 268 -6.47 7.18 14.93
CA TRP A 268 -7.50 7.26 13.90
C TRP A 268 -7.91 5.87 13.40
N GLN A 269 -6.96 4.94 13.31
CA GLN A 269 -7.24 3.53 13.00
C GLN A 269 -8.22 2.93 14.03
N LEU A 270 -7.96 3.15 15.32
CA LEU A 270 -8.84 2.68 16.40
C LEU A 270 -10.20 3.39 16.39
N ALA A 271 -10.23 4.69 16.12
CA ALA A 271 -11.47 5.45 16.03
C ALA A 271 -12.39 4.90 14.92
N LEU A 272 -11.85 4.66 13.72
CA LEU A 272 -12.61 4.09 12.60
C LEU A 272 -13.13 2.67 12.91
N ARG A 273 -12.31 1.84 13.55
CA ARG A 273 -12.75 0.50 14.00
C ARG A 273 -13.89 0.56 15.01
N ARG A 274 -13.84 1.48 15.98
CA ARG A 274 -14.92 1.71 16.95
C ARG A 274 -16.22 2.19 16.30
N LEU A 275 -16.11 2.90 15.18
CA LEU A 275 -17.25 3.31 14.35
C LEU A 275 -17.76 2.19 13.41
N GLY A 276 -17.17 0.99 13.45
CA GLY A 276 -17.60 -0.18 12.68
C GLY A 276 -16.96 -0.32 11.28
N TYR A 277 -16.14 0.64 10.83
CA TYR A 277 -15.53 0.60 9.51
C TYR A 277 -14.37 -0.40 9.44
N ASN A 278 -14.17 -1.04 8.29
CA ASN A 278 -12.97 -1.83 8.06
C ASN A 278 -11.74 -0.93 7.99
N VAL A 279 -10.68 -1.35 8.69
CA VAL A 279 -9.37 -0.69 8.67
C VAL A 279 -8.31 -1.73 8.34
N ARG A 280 -7.45 -1.39 7.39
CA ARG A 280 -6.26 -2.16 7.03
C ARG A 280 -5.01 -1.32 7.26
N VAL A 281 -3.95 -1.95 7.76
CA VAL A 281 -2.63 -1.32 7.79
C VAL A 281 -1.76 -1.83 6.65
N TYR A 282 -1.13 -0.93 5.92
CA TYR A 282 -0.03 -1.27 5.05
C TYR A 282 1.18 -1.58 5.93
N LEU A 283 1.64 -2.84 5.91
CA LEU A 283 2.58 -3.42 6.86
C LEU A 283 3.88 -3.84 6.14
N PRO A 284 4.88 -2.95 6.05
CA PRO A 284 6.18 -3.28 5.48
C PRO A 284 6.92 -4.30 6.35
N PHE A 285 7.67 -5.22 5.75
CA PHE A 285 8.54 -6.15 6.45
C PHE A 285 9.81 -6.45 5.65
N GLY A 286 10.84 -6.95 6.34
CA GLY A 286 12.15 -7.25 5.74
C GLY A 286 13.30 -6.40 6.28
N GLY A 287 14.53 -6.82 5.99
CA GLY A 287 15.76 -6.21 6.52
C GLY A 287 16.11 -4.84 5.93
N ASP A 288 15.63 -4.52 4.74
CA ASP A 288 15.97 -3.29 4.00
C ASP A 288 14.94 -2.15 4.21
N TRP A 289 14.58 -1.92 5.47
CA TRP A 289 13.64 -0.87 5.86
C TRP A 289 14.16 0.57 5.67
N TRP A 290 15.47 0.74 5.57
CA TRP A 290 16.09 2.07 5.56
C TRP A 290 15.76 2.89 4.30
N PRO A 291 15.94 2.38 3.06
CA PRO A 291 15.51 3.08 1.85
C PRO A 291 14.03 3.47 1.86
N TYR A 292 13.17 2.64 2.46
CA TYR A 292 11.75 2.92 2.63
C TYR A 292 11.52 4.07 3.64
N ALA A 293 12.14 4.01 4.82
CA ALA A 293 12.03 5.07 5.82
C ALA A 293 12.54 6.43 5.30
N VAL A 294 13.66 6.45 4.57
CA VAL A 294 14.20 7.67 3.95
C VAL A 294 13.25 8.25 2.91
N ARG A 295 12.65 7.41 2.05
CA ARG A 295 11.66 7.87 1.07
C ARG A 295 10.44 8.45 1.76
N ARG A 296 9.92 7.80 2.80
CA ARG A 296 8.78 8.33 3.57
C ARG A 296 9.06 9.69 4.19
N VAL A 297 10.29 9.97 4.62
CA VAL A 297 10.75 11.30 5.05
C VAL A 297 10.89 12.29 3.90
N GLY A 298 11.47 11.82 2.79
CA GLY A 298 11.73 12.60 1.58
C GLY A 298 10.46 13.10 0.88
N GLU A 299 9.38 12.34 0.97
CA GLU A 299 8.10 12.60 0.30
C GLU A 299 7.33 13.79 0.89
N ASN A 300 7.56 14.15 2.16
CA ASN A 300 6.99 15.34 2.78
C ASN A 300 7.84 15.78 3.99
N PRO A 301 8.32 17.03 4.06
CA PRO A 301 9.06 17.53 5.23
C PRO A 301 8.30 17.37 6.56
N ARG A 302 6.97 17.33 6.54
CA ARG A 302 6.15 17.02 7.72
C ARG A 302 6.30 15.56 8.19
N ASN A 303 6.64 14.64 7.29
CA ASN A 303 7.00 13.26 7.63
C ASN A 303 8.38 13.18 8.30
N ALA A 304 9.27 14.15 8.06
CA ALA A 304 10.54 14.27 8.79
C ALA A 304 10.29 14.57 10.29
N TRP A 305 9.26 15.37 10.60
CA TRP A 305 8.82 15.60 11.98
C TRP A 305 8.21 14.34 12.62
N LEU A 306 7.58 13.46 11.82
CA LEU A 306 7.10 12.15 12.25
C LEU A 306 8.26 11.22 12.68
N LEU A 307 9.39 11.27 11.95
CA LEU A 307 10.64 10.61 12.39
C LEU A 307 11.28 11.31 13.59
N ALA A 308 11.29 12.65 13.64
CA ALA A 308 11.90 13.39 14.74
C ALA A 308 11.19 13.17 16.08
N ARG A 309 9.85 13.07 16.10
CA ARG A 309 9.07 12.74 17.31
C ARG A 309 9.24 11.30 17.79
N THR A 310 9.62 10.40 16.90
CA THR A 310 9.83 8.99 17.23
C THR A 310 11.24 8.72 17.73
N LEU A 311 12.19 9.63 17.49
CA LEU A 311 13.50 9.64 18.15
C LEU A 311 13.42 10.07 19.63
N THR A 312 12.31 10.67 20.07
CA THR A 312 12.14 11.21 21.43
C THR A 312 11.07 10.50 22.26
N SER A 313 10.44 9.44 21.74
CA SER A 313 9.40 8.69 22.47
C SER A 313 9.55 7.17 22.30
N ASP A 314 9.91 6.48 23.38
CA ASP A 314 9.78 5.02 23.55
C ASP A 314 8.31 4.65 23.81
N GLN A 315 7.44 4.91 22.82
CA GLN A 315 6.02 4.54 22.92
C GLN A 315 5.70 3.36 22.01
N SER A 316 4.90 2.43 22.54
CA SER A 316 4.38 1.29 21.81
C SER A 316 3.47 1.75 20.67
N TYR A 317 3.16 0.87 19.71
CA TYR A 317 2.36 1.21 18.52
C TYR A 317 1.01 1.91 18.85
N PHE A 318 0.39 1.58 19.99
CA PHE A 318 -0.85 2.20 20.47
C PHE A 318 -0.69 3.04 21.74
N GLY A 319 0.55 3.40 22.13
CA GLY A 319 0.87 4.00 23.43
C GLY A 319 1.73 3.06 24.25
#